data_AF-R7THB6-F1
#
_entry.id   AF-R7THB6-F1
#
_cell.length_a   1.000
_cell.length_b   1.000
_cell.length_c   1.000
_cell.angle_alpha   90.00
_cell.angle_beta   90.00
_cell.angle_gamma   90.00
#
_symmetry.space_group_name_H-M   'P 1'
#
loop_
_entity.id
_entity.type
_entity.pdbx_description
1 polymer ?
#
loop_
_entity_poly.entity_id
_entity_poly.type
_entity_poly.pdbx_seq_one_letter_code
_entity_poly.pdbx_strand_id
1 'polypeptide(L)'
;MEHCHILFIQEHWYPQNDVHMLGHDMKGVNVVGVSVNKRCCAYTFSWPNGLKMLLINVYMPCDSLHGQASRYFIEVLDEASVIITKHDEIEHVVFGGDMNTDLNRSHSLHVGPLQDFCVRHSLKFCVMHPQNEVPYSYMSDWNGAHSTIDHMMVTDNMYELRSKYVTKDDADNFSDHNPVLLSLDMITQLGRNPISHDTSRLAWHRSSDRNIMMYQQEVKRRLCLVDVPVEAVECNDFQCMHAAAISEYYNEVMNVIQTSAKETIPMRKQKSKAGWNEHVEPFREKSLFWNTMWVQCDRPRQGWVHRLRTNTKSRYMRAVRWVLRNQDKLAAERMAEKLKNEPNRDFWSEVRKVRSKTNTNPTTIDSAQGDIEICNLFAKKYDELYNSVSYDSRDMNTTMQQIDDDSRMQCQENAYAMPITPYGHQTFNTQCPN
;
A
#
# COMPACT_ATOMS: atom_id res chain seq x y z
N MET A 1 7.11 -4.72 10.31
CA MET A 1 6.52 -5.89 9.59
C MET A 1 7.40 -6.51 8.47
N GLU A 2 8.71 -6.26 8.41
CA GLU A 2 9.60 -6.63 7.26
C GLU A 2 9.85 -8.14 7.03
N HIS A 3 9.31 -9.03 7.87
CA HIS A 3 9.47 -10.49 7.74
C HIS A 3 8.14 -11.26 7.73
N CYS A 4 7.01 -10.57 7.55
CA CYS A 4 5.71 -11.23 7.43
C CYS A 4 5.50 -11.69 5.98
N HIS A 5 5.24 -12.98 5.77
CA HIS A 5 4.89 -13.52 4.45
C HIS A 5 3.52 -13.04 3.98
N ILE A 6 2.56 -12.94 4.90
CA ILE A 6 1.17 -12.59 4.63
C ILE A 6 0.71 -11.63 5.72
N LEU A 7 -0.06 -10.61 5.32
CA LEU A 7 -0.60 -9.58 6.21
C LEU A 7 -2.10 -9.45 5.97
N PHE A 8 -2.89 -9.78 7.00
CA PHE A 8 -4.31 -9.45 7.03
C PHE A 8 -4.46 -8.00 7.50
N ILE A 9 -5.20 -7.20 6.74
CA ILE A 9 -5.49 -5.81 7.08
C ILE A 9 -7.01 -5.62 7.07
N GLN A 10 -7.53 -4.98 8.10
CA GLN A 10 -8.92 -4.55 8.24
C GLN A 10 -8.97 -3.01 8.29
N GLU A 11 -10.10 -2.42 7.93
CA GLU A 11 -10.30 -0.95 7.89
C GLU A 11 -9.15 -0.17 7.21
N HIS A 12 -8.67 -0.67 6.09
CA HIS A 12 -7.54 -0.06 5.41
C HIS A 12 -7.90 1.27 4.74
N TRP A 13 -6.94 2.20 4.69
CA TRP A 13 -7.09 3.52 4.05
C TRP A 13 -6.79 3.51 2.55
N TYR A 14 -6.61 2.34 1.94
CA TYR A 14 -6.37 2.26 0.49
C TYR A 14 -7.60 2.75 -0.28
N PRO A 15 -7.42 3.66 -1.26
CA PRO A 15 -8.47 4.00 -2.21
C PRO A 15 -9.03 2.72 -2.84
N GLN A 16 -10.33 2.69 -3.12
CA GLN A 16 -11.03 1.49 -3.62
C GLN A 16 -10.41 0.95 -4.92
N ASN A 17 -9.77 1.83 -5.69
CA ASN A 17 -9.05 1.51 -6.91
C ASN A 17 -7.69 0.83 -6.67
N ASP A 18 -7.16 0.76 -5.46
CA ASP A 18 -5.86 0.14 -5.17
C ASP A 18 -6.00 -1.22 -4.46
N VAL A 19 -7.23 -1.63 -4.08
CA VAL A 19 -7.49 -2.88 -3.37
C VAL A 19 -7.16 -4.11 -4.21
N HIS A 20 -7.30 -4.02 -5.54
CA HIS A 20 -6.91 -5.10 -6.46
C HIS A 20 -5.39 -5.35 -6.47
N MET A 21 -4.57 -4.42 -5.97
CA MET A 21 -3.13 -4.64 -5.79
C MET A 21 -2.81 -5.45 -4.51
N LEU A 22 -3.78 -5.65 -3.62
CA LEU A 22 -3.63 -6.45 -2.40
C LEU A 22 -3.92 -7.93 -2.73
N GLY A 23 -2.90 -8.64 -3.23
CA GLY A 23 -2.88 -10.10 -3.34
C GLY A 23 -2.98 -10.69 -4.75
N HIS A 24 -3.27 -9.89 -5.78
CA HIS A 24 -3.50 -10.39 -7.15
C HIS A 24 -2.23 -10.66 -7.97
N ASP A 25 -1.06 -10.22 -7.49
CA ASP A 25 0.24 -10.28 -8.20
C ASP A 25 1.16 -11.42 -7.73
N MET A 26 0.67 -12.35 -6.91
CA MET A 26 1.48 -13.48 -6.41
C MET A 26 1.05 -14.80 -7.06
N LYS A 27 2.00 -15.46 -7.74
CA LYS A 27 1.80 -16.78 -8.36
C LYS A 27 1.36 -17.80 -7.30
N GLY A 28 0.23 -18.46 -7.52
CA GLY A 28 -0.33 -19.46 -6.60
C GLY A 28 -1.31 -18.90 -5.56
N VAL A 29 -1.64 -17.60 -5.62
CA VAL A 29 -2.65 -16.97 -4.75
C VAL A 29 -3.88 -16.61 -5.57
N ASN A 30 -5.07 -17.04 -5.14
CA ASN A 30 -6.33 -16.68 -5.78
C ASN A 30 -7.33 -16.13 -4.76
N VAL A 31 -8.01 -15.05 -5.10
CA VAL A 31 -9.18 -14.58 -4.34
C VAL A 31 -10.35 -15.51 -4.65
N VAL A 32 -10.91 -16.15 -3.63
CA VAL A 32 -11.98 -17.16 -3.79
C VAL A 32 -13.32 -16.74 -3.21
N GLY A 33 -13.34 -15.70 -2.39
CA GLY A 33 -14.58 -15.17 -1.85
C GLY A 33 -14.41 -13.78 -1.25
N VAL A 34 -15.41 -12.93 -1.44
CA VAL A 34 -15.57 -11.66 -0.73
C VAL A 34 -17.03 -11.61 -0.29
N SER A 35 -17.28 -11.35 0.99
CA SER A 35 -18.64 -11.23 1.49
C SER A 35 -19.36 -10.04 0.85
N VAL A 36 -20.69 -10.13 0.79
CA VAL A 36 -21.53 -9.06 0.21
C VAL A 36 -21.35 -7.76 1.00
N ASN A 37 -21.19 -7.86 2.32
CA ASN A 37 -20.94 -6.74 3.22
C ASN A 37 -19.47 -6.30 3.28
N LYS A 38 -18.56 -6.93 2.51
CA LYS A 38 -17.12 -6.64 2.44
C LYS A 38 -16.37 -6.77 3.79
N ARG A 39 -16.92 -7.56 4.71
CA ARG A 39 -16.34 -7.87 6.03
C ARG A 39 -15.59 -9.20 6.08
N CYS A 40 -15.64 -10.00 5.04
CA CYS A 40 -14.92 -11.27 4.92
C CYS A 40 -14.28 -11.34 3.53
N CYS A 41 -13.00 -11.71 3.49
CA CYS A 41 -12.28 -11.94 2.25
C CYS A 41 -11.46 -13.22 2.39
N ALA A 42 -11.51 -14.07 1.37
CA ALA A 42 -10.88 -15.38 1.37
C ALA A 42 -9.94 -15.57 0.19
N TYR A 43 -8.82 -16.23 0.46
CA TYR A 43 -7.74 -16.46 -0.47
C TYR A 43 -7.31 -17.92 -0.39
N THR A 44 -7.07 -18.54 -1.54
CA THR A 44 -6.40 -19.85 -1.62
C THR A 44 -4.94 -19.65 -1.99
N PHE A 45 -4.08 -20.38 -1.31
CA PHE A 45 -2.65 -20.45 -1.57
C PHE A 45 -2.32 -21.87 -2.00
N SER A 46 -1.66 -22.01 -3.15
CA SER A 46 -1.20 -23.29 -3.67
C SER A 46 0.31 -23.24 -3.87
N TRP A 47 1.02 -24.17 -3.24
CA TRP A 47 2.46 -24.31 -3.37
C TRP A 47 2.82 -25.36 -4.44
N PRO A 48 4.01 -25.29 -5.05
CA PRO A 48 4.45 -26.24 -6.08
C PRO A 48 4.49 -27.70 -5.61
N ASN A 49 4.60 -27.95 -4.31
CA ASN A 49 4.60 -29.30 -3.72
C ASN A 49 3.19 -29.88 -3.54
N GLY A 50 2.14 -29.19 -3.98
CA GLY A 50 0.75 -29.63 -3.85
C GLY A 50 0.07 -29.22 -2.54
N LEU A 51 0.79 -28.59 -1.60
CA LEU A 51 0.18 -28.01 -0.40
C LEU A 51 -0.81 -26.91 -0.81
N LYS A 52 -2.01 -26.93 -0.23
CA LYS A 52 -3.02 -25.89 -0.38
C LYS A 52 -3.42 -25.34 0.98
N MET A 53 -3.66 -24.04 1.07
CA MET A 53 -4.15 -23.38 2.29
C MET A 53 -5.24 -22.38 1.95
N LEU A 54 -6.26 -22.32 2.79
CA LEU A 54 -7.34 -21.34 2.73
C LEU A 54 -7.14 -20.31 3.84
N LEU A 55 -7.04 -19.05 3.45
CA LEU A 55 -6.86 -17.92 4.34
C LEU A 55 -8.12 -17.05 4.30
N ILE A 56 -8.75 -16.85 5.45
CA ILE A 56 -9.97 -16.05 5.57
C ILE A 56 -9.70 -14.89 6.53
N ASN A 57 -9.76 -13.68 6.00
CA ASN A 57 -9.61 -12.42 6.73
C ASN A 57 -10.99 -11.82 7.01
N VAL A 58 -11.28 -11.50 8.28
CA VAL A 58 -12.56 -10.92 8.69
C VAL A 58 -12.43 -9.60 9.45
N TYR A 59 -13.44 -8.75 9.30
CA TYR A 59 -13.69 -7.54 10.08
C TYR A 59 -15.12 -7.55 10.63
N MET A 60 -15.28 -8.12 11.82
CA MET A 60 -16.58 -8.37 12.43
C MET A 60 -17.20 -7.09 13.01
N PRO A 61 -18.53 -7.00 13.13
CA PRO A 61 -19.18 -5.90 13.82
C PRO A 61 -18.81 -5.85 15.31
N CYS A 62 -18.75 -4.66 15.89
CA CYS A 62 -18.45 -4.43 17.32
C CYS A 62 -19.40 -5.21 18.25
N ASP A 63 -18.83 -5.92 19.22
CA ASP A 63 -19.59 -6.63 20.25
C ASP A 63 -20.35 -5.68 21.18
N SER A 64 -21.66 -5.66 20.99
CA SER A 64 -22.59 -4.87 21.76
C SER A 64 -23.77 -5.73 22.21
N LEU A 65 -24.46 -5.29 23.26
CA LEU A 65 -25.68 -5.96 23.75
C LEU A 65 -26.88 -5.80 22.80
N HIS A 66 -26.71 -5.17 21.63
CA HIS A 66 -27.77 -4.99 20.64
C HIS A 66 -27.84 -6.22 19.72
N GLY A 67 -28.99 -6.89 19.70
CA GLY A 67 -29.19 -8.11 18.90
C GLY A 67 -28.96 -7.95 17.39
N GLN A 68 -29.03 -6.72 16.85
CA GLN A 68 -28.74 -6.47 15.43
C GLN A 68 -27.26 -6.67 15.09
N ALA A 69 -26.32 -6.28 15.97
CA ALA A 69 -24.89 -6.51 15.75
C ALA A 69 -24.56 -8.01 15.72
N SER A 70 -25.16 -8.76 16.64
CA SER A 70 -25.04 -10.23 16.71
C SER A 70 -25.59 -10.92 15.46
N ARG A 71 -26.71 -10.44 14.89
CA ARG A 71 -27.23 -10.97 13.62
C ARG A 71 -26.24 -10.77 12.47
N TYR A 72 -25.70 -9.56 12.31
CA TYR A 72 -24.68 -9.31 11.28
C TYR A 72 -23.40 -10.12 11.52
N PHE A 73 -23.02 -10.35 12.78
CA PHE A 73 -21.89 -11.20 13.13
C PHE A 73 -22.11 -12.64 12.64
N ILE A 74 -23.29 -13.21 12.90
CA ILE A 74 -23.67 -14.56 12.44
C ILE A 74 -23.72 -14.63 10.91
N GLU A 75 -24.27 -13.63 10.24
CA GLU A 75 -24.30 -13.57 8.77
C GLU A 75 -22.88 -13.65 8.17
N VAL A 76 -21.90 -12.92 8.72
CA VAL A 76 -20.50 -13.00 8.26
C VAL A 76 -19.91 -14.39 8.50
N LEU A 77 -20.22 -15.03 9.63
CA LEU A 77 -19.79 -16.41 9.91
C LEU A 77 -20.42 -17.43 8.96
N ASP A 78 -21.69 -17.24 8.58
CA ASP A 78 -22.36 -18.11 7.62
C ASP A 78 -21.77 -17.94 6.22
N GLU A 79 -21.46 -16.71 5.80
CA GLU A 79 -20.74 -16.44 4.55
C GLU A 79 -19.35 -17.11 4.55
N ALA A 80 -18.60 -17.00 5.65
CA ALA A 80 -17.33 -17.71 5.80
C ALA A 80 -17.51 -19.23 5.79
N SER A 81 -18.58 -19.76 6.40
CA SER A 81 -18.90 -21.19 6.37
C SER A 81 -19.13 -21.68 4.96
N VAL A 82 -19.87 -20.94 4.14
CA VAL A 82 -20.11 -21.28 2.72
C VAL A 82 -18.78 -21.32 1.96
N ILE A 83 -17.85 -20.41 2.23
CA ILE A 83 -16.52 -20.41 1.59
C ILE A 83 -15.73 -21.65 2.00
N ILE A 84 -15.68 -21.99 3.30
CA ILE A 84 -14.96 -23.19 3.79
C ILE A 84 -15.56 -24.45 3.15
N THR A 85 -16.89 -24.60 3.15
CA THR A 85 -17.55 -25.77 2.57
C THR A 85 -17.36 -25.89 1.06
N LYS A 86 -17.23 -24.78 0.33
CA LYS A 86 -16.94 -24.79 -1.11
C LYS A 86 -15.51 -25.20 -1.43
N HIS A 87 -14.63 -25.15 -0.44
CA HIS A 87 -13.20 -25.49 -0.54
C HIS A 87 -12.86 -26.63 0.42
N ASP A 88 -13.74 -27.62 0.53
CA ASP A 88 -13.60 -28.77 1.43
C ASP A 88 -12.40 -29.65 1.09
N GLU A 89 -11.84 -29.51 -0.12
CA GLU A 89 -10.59 -30.15 -0.53
C GLU A 89 -9.34 -29.58 0.16
N ILE A 90 -9.46 -28.43 0.84
CA ILE A 90 -8.35 -27.73 1.49
C ILE A 90 -8.37 -28.01 3.00
N GLU A 91 -7.49 -28.90 3.45
CA GLU A 91 -7.39 -29.30 4.86
C GLU A 91 -6.73 -28.26 5.77
N HIS A 92 -6.05 -27.26 5.21
CA HIS A 92 -5.31 -26.25 5.96
C HIS A 92 -6.03 -24.91 5.88
N VAL A 93 -6.84 -24.60 6.90
CA VAL A 93 -7.56 -23.33 6.99
C VAL A 93 -7.01 -22.47 8.12
N VAL A 94 -6.76 -21.20 7.82
CA VAL A 94 -6.55 -20.12 8.79
C VAL A 94 -7.69 -19.12 8.65
N PHE A 95 -8.42 -18.91 9.73
CA PHE A 95 -9.52 -17.97 9.81
C PHE A 95 -9.19 -16.95 10.89
N GLY A 96 -9.20 -15.65 10.57
CA GLY A 96 -8.83 -14.65 11.56
C GLY A 96 -8.94 -13.21 11.11
N GLY A 97 -8.72 -12.31 12.05
CA GLY A 97 -8.85 -10.87 11.85
C GLY A 97 -9.43 -10.20 13.09
N ASP A 98 -10.01 -9.03 12.92
CA ASP A 98 -10.67 -8.31 14.01
C ASP A 98 -12.08 -8.90 14.21
N MET A 99 -12.23 -9.69 15.29
CA MET A 99 -13.51 -10.28 15.70
C MET A 99 -14.34 -9.33 16.54
N ASN A 100 -13.77 -8.18 16.92
CA ASN A 100 -14.46 -7.16 17.70
C ASN A 100 -15.04 -7.68 19.04
N THR A 101 -14.51 -8.81 19.53
CA THR A 101 -15.08 -9.60 20.62
C THR A 101 -13.95 -10.19 21.47
N ASP A 102 -13.98 -9.94 22.78
CA ASP A 102 -13.06 -10.57 23.73
C ASP A 102 -13.68 -11.88 24.24
N LEU A 103 -12.93 -12.99 24.13
CA LEU A 103 -13.41 -14.32 24.49
C LEU A 103 -13.70 -14.46 25.98
N ASN A 104 -13.14 -13.59 26.84
CA ASN A 104 -13.41 -13.60 28.28
C ASN A 104 -14.69 -12.85 28.66
N ARG A 105 -15.41 -12.28 27.69
CA ARG A 105 -16.61 -11.48 27.97
C ARG A 105 -17.83 -12.37 28.19
N SER A 106 -18.21 -12.53 29.46
CA SER A 106 -19.29 -13.42 29.94
C SER A 106 -20.68 -13.19 29.33
N HIS A 107 -20.99 -11.99 28.85
CA HIS A 107 -22.31 -11.63 28.30
C HIS A 107 -22.25 -11.26 26.81
N SER A 108 -21.19 -11.66 26.11
CA SER A 108 -21.08 -11.42 24.68
C SER A 108 -22.09 -12.26 23.91
N LEU A 109 -22.82 -11.62 22.99
CA LEU A 109 -23.68 -12.33 22.03
C LEU A 109 -22.89 -12.87 20.83
N HIS A 110 -21.58 -12.61 20.77
CA HIS A 110 -20.70 -13.04 19.66
C HIS A 110 -19.86 -14.27 20.02
N VAL A 111 -19.46 -14.42 21.30
CA VAL A 111 -18.57 -15.51 21.75
C VAL A 111 -19.18 -16.90 21.46
N GLY A 112 -20.44 -17.13 21.82
CA GLY A 112 -21.11 -18.42 21.59
C GLY A 112 -21.14 -18.81 20.11
N PRO A 113 -21.72 -17.97 19.22
CA PRO A 113 -21.73 -18.23 17.78
C PRO A 113 -20.34 -18.44 17.17
N LEU A 114 -19.32 -17.70 17.65
CA LEU A 114 -17.94 -17.87 17.19
C LEU A 114 -17.35 -19.22 17.61
N GLN A 115 -17.61 -19.66 18.86
CA GLN A 115 -17.21 -20.98 19.35
C GLN A 115 -17.90 -22.10 18.57
N ASP A 116 -19.22 -21.98 18.33
CA ASP A 116 -19.99 -22.95 17.54
C ASP A 116 -19.49 -23.04 16.09
N PHE A 117 -19.14 -21.90 15.48
CA PHE A 117 -18.51 -21.87 14.17
C PHE A 117 -17.16 -22.61 14.18
N CYS A 118 -16.31 -22.36 15.19
CA CYS A 118 -15.02 -23.03 15.28
C CYS A 118 -15.15 -24.54 15.47
N VAL A 119 -16.09 -24.99 16.31
CA VAL A 119 -16.39 -26.42 16.50
C VAL A 119 -16.87 -27.06 15.20
N ARG A 120 -17.79 -26.43 14.47
CA ARG A 120 -18.31 -26.96 13.19
C ARG A 120 -17.22 -27.16 12.14
N HIS A 121 -16.22 -26.27 12.10
CA HIS A 121 -15.17 -26.28 11.08
C HIS A 121 -13.82 -26.81 11.59
N SER A 122 -13.80 -27.45 12.76
CA SER A 122 -12.58 -27.99 13.40
C SER A 122 -11.44 -26.96 13.49
N LEU A 123 -11.79 -25.74 13.90
CA LEU A 123 -10.87 -24.64 14.12
C LEU A 123 -10.58 -24.47 15.60
N LYS A 124 -9.31 -24.19 15.94
CA LYS A 124 -8.84 -23.89 17.29
C LYS A 124 -8.33 -22.47 17.39
N PHE A 125 -8.73 -21.79 18.46
CA PHE A 125 -8.25 -20.46 18.82
C PHE A 125 -6.76 -20.49 19.20
N CYS A 126 -5.92 -19.77 18.45
CA CYS A 126 -4.49 -19.70 18.77
C CYS A 126 -4.23 -19.03 20.14
N VAL A 127 -5.11 -18.13 20.57
CA VAL A 127 -5.03 -17.47 21.88
C VAL A 127 -5.24 -18.44 23.06
N MET A 128 -5.88 -19.59 22.82
CA MET A 128 -6.12 -20.62 23.85
C MET A 128 -4.95 -21.60 23.98
N HIS A 129 -3.89 -21.46 23.18
CA HIS A 129 -2.74 -22.34 23.26
C HIS A 129 -1.88 -22.06 24.51
N PRO A 130 -1.28 -23.08 25.16
CA PRO A 130 -0.43 -22.87 26.34
C PRO A 130 0.77 -21.94 26.11
N GLN A 131 1.28 -21.85 24.89
CA GLN A 131 2.38 -20.94 24.49
C GLN A 131 1.87 -19.61 23.91
N ASN A 132 0.66 -19.17 24.24
CA ASN A 132 0.15 -17.87 23.84
C ASN A 132 0.93 -16.74 24.55
N GLU A 133 1.45 -15.79 23.78
CA GLU A 133 2.15 -14.60 24.27
C GLU A 133 1.40 -13.30 23.96
N VAL A 134 0.13 -13.35 23.51
CA VAL A 134 -0.71 -12.18 23.25
C VAL A 134 -1.26 -11.63 24.58
N PRO A 135 -0.84 -10.43 25.04
CA PRO A 135 -1.39 -9.82 26.25
C PRO A 135 -2.72 -9.10 26.00
N TYR A 136 -2.83 -8.43 24.84
CA TYR A 136 -4.00 -7.71 24.34
C TYR A 136 -3.71 -7.32 22.88
N SER A 137 -4.75 -7.18 22.07
CA SER A 137 -4.64 -6.78 20.67
C SER A 137 -5.17 -5.37 20.40
N TYR A 138 -6.01 -4.83 21.28
CA TYR A 138 -6.56 -3.48 21.19
C TYR A 138 -6.31 -2.69 22.47
N MET A 139 -6.00 -1.40 22.33
CA MET A 139 -5.91 -0.47 23.46
C MET A 139 -6.48 0.90 23.08
N SER A 140 -7.53 1.31 23.78
CA SER A 140 -8.16 2.61 23.60
C SER A 140 -7.21 3.75 23.97
N ASP A 141 -6.97 4.65 23.03
CA ASP A 141 -6.18 5.87 23.23
C ASP A 141 -6.80 6.83 24.27
N TRP A 142 -8.10 6.73 24.53
CA TRP A 142 -8.82 7.66 25.41
C TRP A 142 -8.58 7.37 26.90
N ASN A 143 -8.75 6.12 27.31
CA ASN A 143 -8.72 5.72 28.72
C ASN A 143 -7.71 4.61 29.03
N GLY A 144 -7.00 4.08 28.02
CA GLY A 144 -6.06 2.98 28.17
C GLY A 144 -6.71 1.62 28.44
N ALA A 145 -8.03 1.51 28.29
CA ALA A 145 -8.72 0.23 28.34
C ALA A 145 -8.23 -0.66 27.19
N HIS A 146 -8.04 -1.95 27.45
CA HIS A 146 -7.51 -2.90 26.49
C HIS A 146 -8.35 -4.17 26.45
N SER A 147 -8.33 -4.83 25.31
CA SER A 147 -9.05 -6.09 25.06
C SER A 147 -8.31 -6.92 24.03
N THR A 148 -8.60 -8.22 24.00
CA THR A 148 -8.10 -9.12 22.96
C THR A 148 -9.25 -9.41 22.00
N ILE A 149 -9.32 -8.67 20.91
CA ILE A 149 -10.43 -8.71 19.94
C ILE A 149 -9.99 -9.17 18.55
N ASP A 150 -8.69 -9.18 18.28
CA ASP A 150 -8.09 -9.70 17.07
C ASP A 150 -7.66 -11.15 17.31
N HIS A 151 -8.32 -12.10 16.64
CA HIS A 151 -8.10 -13.53 16.87
C HIS A 151 -7.71 -14.23 15.58
N MET A 152 -6.85 -15.24 15.70
CA MET A 152 -6.53 -16.16 14.62
C MET A 152 -6.89 -17.57 15.08
N MET A 153 -7.62 -18.28 14.24
CA MET A 153 -7.99 -19.67 14.41
C MET A 153 -7.40 -20.49 13.28
N VAL A 154 -6.95 -21.70 13.60
CA VAL A 154 -6.36 -22.62 12.64
C VAL A 154 -7.03 -23.97 12.76
N THR A 155 -7.04 -24.71 11.65
CA THR A 155 -7.46 -26.11 11.63
C THR A 155 -6.64 -26.98 12.58
N ASP A 156 -7.26 -28.04 13.11
CA ASP A 156 -6.65 -28.92 14.11
C ASP A 156 -5.27 -29.47 13.73
N ASN A 157 -5.08 -29.83 12.45
CA ASN A 157 -3.82 -30.32 11.90
C ASN A 157 -2.69 -29.26 11.89
N MET A 158 -3.03 -27.98 11.97
CA MET A 158 -2.07 -26.87 12.02
C MET A 158 -1.83 -26.37 13.46
N TYR A 159 -2.67 -26.76 14.42
CA TYR A 159 -2.66 -26.18 15.74
C TYR A 159 -1.33 -26.41 16.48
N GLU A 160 -0.71 -27.58 16.35
CA GLU A 160 0.59 -27.89 16.96
C GLU A 160 1.79 -27.41 16.14
N LEU A 161 1.57 -27.01 14.88
CA LEU A 161 2.63 -26.50 14.00
C LEU A 161 2.95 -25.02 14.26
N ARG A 162 2.19 -24.34 15.11
CA ARG A 162 2.46 -22.96 15.47
C ARG A 162 3.74 -22.88 16.31
N SER A 163 4.72 -22.15 15.79
CA SER A 163 5.94 -21.79 16.52
C SER A 163 5.81 -20.51 17.34
N LYS A 164 4.89 -19.61 16.96
CA LYS A 164 4.71 -18.33 17.66
C LYS A 164 3.31 -17.75 17.53
N TYR A 165 2.77 -17.21 18.63
CA TYR A 165 1.57 -16.37 18.62
C TYR A 165 1.70 -15.23 19.62
N VAL A 166 1.92 -14.02 19.11
CA VAL A 166 2.29 -12.83 19.91
C VAL A 166 1.73 -11.56 19.29
N THR A 167 1.61 -10.47 20.05
CA THR A 167 1.41 -9.14 19.46
C THR A 167 2.71 -8.42 19.17
N LYS A 168 2.73 -7.71 18.05
CA LYS A 168 3.86 -6.89 17.65
C LYS A 168 3.60 -5.43 18.00
N ASP A 169 4.15 -4.98 19.13
CA ASP A 169 4.17 -3.57 19.51
C ASP A 169 5.31 -2.86 18.74
N ASP A 170 5.08 -2.65 17.43
CA ASP A 170 5.96 -1.85 16.59
C ASP A 170 5.77 -0.38 16.97
N ALA A 171 6.86 0.32 17.30
CA ALA A 171 6.79 1.72 17.72
C ALA A 171 6.33 2.68 16.61
N ASP A 172 6.40 2.22 15.36
CA ASP A 172 5.84 2.86 14.16
C ASP A 172 4.44 2.33 13.79
N ASN A 173 3.78 1.55 14.65
CA ASN A 173 2.39 1.15 14.45
C ASN A 173 1.44 2.31 14.78
N PHE A 174 0.67 2.70 13.77
CA PHE A 174 -0.22 3.86 13.83
C PHE A 174 -1.63 3.56 14.33
N SER A 175 -1.95 2.29 14.55
CA SER A 175 -3.25 1.84 15.02
C SER A 175 -3.34 1.81 16.55
N ASP A 176 -4.56 1.90 17.07
CA ASP A 176 -4.94 1.52 18.43
C ASP A 176 -5.02 -0.01 18.59
N HIS A 177 -4.96 -0.76 17.49
CA HIS A 177 -4.70 -2.19 17.47
C HIS A 177 -3.20 -2.51 17.36
N ASN A 178 -2.75 -3.53 18.07
CA ASN A 178 -1.45 -4.18 17.90
C ASN A 178 -1.60 -5.38 16.96
N PRO A 179 -0.83 -5.47 15.87
CA PRO A 179 -0.84 -6.62 14.97
C PRO A 179 -0.60 -7.92 15.73
N VAL A 180 -1.46 -8.89 15.50
CA VAL A 180 -1.31 -10.26 15.99
C VAL A 180 -0.49 -11.05 14.97
N LEU A 181 0.64 -11.61 15.42
CA LEU A 181 1.54 -12.41 14.60
C LEU A 181 1.31 -13.89 14.90
N LEU A 182 0.99 -14.65 13.85
CA LEU A 182 0.98 -16.11 13.86
C LEU A 182 2.15 -16.62 13.01
N SER A 183 2.97 -17.50 13.56
CA SER A 183 4.03 -18.22 12.84
C SER A 183 3.73 -19.73 12.87
N LEU A 184 3.81 -20.36 11.70
CA LEU A 184 3.48 -21.77 11.48
C LEU A 184 4.68 -22.45 10.79
N ASP A 185 5.17 -23.51 11.41
CA ASP A 185 6.28 -24.33 10.93
C ASP A 185 5.71 -25.44 10.03
N MET A 186 5.27 -25.04 8.85
CA MET A 186 4.75 -25.97 7.85
C MET A 186 5.92 -26.67 7.15
N ILE A 187 5.97 -28.01 7.21
CA ILE A 187 6.95 -28.78 6.44
C ILE A 187 6.58 -28.70 4.96
N THR A 188 7.14 -27.72 4.25
CA THR A 188 7.13 -27.76 2.79
C THR A 188 8.16 -28.79 2.36
N GLN A 189 7.74 -29.95 1.85
CA GLN A 189 8.63 -31.00 1.32
C GLN A 189 9.52 -30.58 0.13
N LEU A 190 9.62 -29.28 -0.16
CA LEU A 190 10.68 -28.72 -0.98
C LEU A 190 11.55 -27.85 -0.10
N GLY A 191 12.71 -28.38 0.28
CA GLY A 191 13.87 -27.60 0.67
C GLY A 191 14.32 -26.74 -0.51
N ARG A 192 13.59 -25.66 -0.77
CA ARG A 192 14.07 -24.49 -1.50
C ARG A 192 13.47 -23.32 -0.77
N ASN A 193 14.30 -22.59 -0.04
CA ASN A 193 13.96 -21.24 0.40
C ASN A 193 13.29 -20.55 -0.78
N PRO A 194 12.04 -20.07 -0.65
CA PRO A 194 11.49 -19.21 -1.67
C PRO A 194 12.51 -18.08 -1.79
N ILE A 195 13.15 -17.95 -2.96
CA ILE A 195 13.82 -16.71 -3.30
C ILE A 195 12.70 -15.70 -3.19
N SER A 196 12.66 -14.97 -2.08
CA SER A 196 11.78 -13.84 -1.98
C SER A 196 12.18 -12.99 -3.18
N HIS A 197 11.25 -12.80 -4.10
CA HIS A 197 11.27 -11.61 -4.93
C HIS A 197 10.98 -10.46 -3.97
N ASP A 198 11.96 -10.20 -3.11
CA ASP A 198 12.06 -9.00 -2.33
C ASP A 198 12.01 -7.88 -3.36
N THR A 199 10.93 -7.10 -3.28
CA THR A 199 10.74 -5.93 -4.13
C THR A 199 11.79 -4.84 -3.80
N SER A 200 12.72 -5.11 -2.88
CA SER A 200 13.95 -4.36 -2.66
C SER A 200 14.80 -4.22 -3.93
N ARG A 201 14.60 -3.13 -4.65
CA ARG A 201 15.50 -2.75 -5.74
C ARG A 201 16.81 -2.25 -5.14
N LEU A 202 17.89 -2.99 -5.34
CA LEU A 202 19.25 -2.55 -5.01
C LEU A 202 19.57 -1.24 -5.75
N ALA A 203 20.15 -0.26 -5.05
CA ALA A 203 20.45 1.05 -5.59
C ALA A 203 21.88 1.09 -6.14
N TRP A 204 22.14 0.31 -7.21
CA TRP A 204 23.45 0.25 -7.87
C TRP A 204 24.04 1.64 -8.17
N HIS A 205 23.21 2.57 -8.69
CA HIS A 205 23.57 3.96 -8.97
C HIS A 205 24.02 4.80 -7.77
N ARG A 206 23.88 4.30 -6.53
CA ARG A 206 24.32 4.98 -5.29
C ARG A 206 25.43 4.21 -4.56
N SER A 207 25.96 3.17 -5.19
CA SER A 207 27.03 2.36 -4.60
C SER A 207 28.33 3.15 -4.64
N SER A 208 29.05 3.21 -3.53
CA SER A 208 30.42 3.71 -3.51
C SER A 208 31.37 2.66 -4.08
N ASP A 209 32.60 3.07 -4.42
CA ASP A 209 33.66 2.15 -4.86
C ASP A 209 33.93 1.05 -3.81
N ARG A 210 33.81 1.40 -2.52
CA ARG A 210 33.92 0.43 -1.42
C ARG A 210 32.82 -0.63 -1.50
N ASN A 211 31.58 -0.25 -1.78
CA ASN A 211 30.47 -1.21 -1.88
C ASN A 211 30.67 -2.15 -3.08
N ILE A 212 31.18 -1.63 -4.20
CA ILE A 212 31.49 -2.42 -5.40
C ILE A 212 32.65 -3.37 -5.12
N MET A 213 33.70 -2.92 -4.43
CA MET A 213 34.84 -3.75 -4.04
C MET A 213 34.40 -4.89 -3.11
N MET A 214 33.59 -4.59 -2.09
CA MET A 214 33.05 -5.61 -1.17
C MET A 214 32.17 -6.62 -1.92
N TYR A 215 31.32 -6.15 -2.84
CA TYR A 215 30.50 -7.01 -3.70
C TYR A 215 31.37 -7.99 -4.50
N GLN A 216 32.41 -7.49 -5.17
CA GLN A 216 33.31 -8.31 -5.98
C GLN A 216 34.05 -9.35 -5.14
N GLN A 217 34.55 -8.95 -3.96
CA GLN A 217 35.21 -9.85 -3.03
C GLN A 217 34.26 -10.96 -2.55
N GLU A 218 33.02 -10.60 -2.21
CA GLU A 218 32.05 -11.54 -1.68
C GLU A 218 31.53 -12.52 -2.75
N VAL A 219 31.27 -12.04 -3.96
CA VAL A 219 30.94 -12.91 -5.11
C VAL A 219 32.09 -13.88 -5.38
N LYS A 220 33.33 -13.40 -5.43
CA LYS A 220 34.50 -14.26 -5.66
C LYS A 220 34.64 -15.32 -4.57
N ARG A 221 34.52 -14.90 -3.30
CA ARG A 221 34.61 -15.80 -2.15
C ARG A 221 33.56 -16.90 -2.19
N ARG A 222 32.32 -16.56 -2.52
CA ARG A 222 31.19 -17.51 -2.56
C ARG A 222 31.21 -18.40 -3.80
N LEU A 223 31.59 -17.88 -4.97
CA LEU A 223 31.72 -18.68 -6.18
C LEU A 223 32.78 -19.77 -6.05
N CYS A 224 33.84 -19.54 -5.26
CA CYS A 224 34.83 -20.59 -4.95
C CYS A 224 34.25 -21.77 -4.15
N LEU A 225 33.04 -21.63 -3.60
CA LEU A 225 32.36 -22.67 -2.83
C LEU A 225 31.23 -23.36 -3.63
N VAL A 226 30.98 -22.92 -4.87
CA VAL A 226 29.96 -23.52 -5.73
C VAL A 226 30.56 -24.72 -6.42
N ASP A 227 29.93 -25.88 -6.27
CA ASP A 227 30.40 -27.13 -6.86
C ASP A 227 30.08 -27.15 -8.36
N VAL A 228 31.12 -27.31 -9.18
CA VAL A 228 30.97 -27.40 -10.64
C VAL A 228 30.53 -28.83 -10.99
N PRO A 229 29.46 -29.02 -11.77
CA PRO A 229 29.03 -30.36 -12.19
C PRO A 229 29.96 -30.90 -13.29
N VAL A 230 31.13 -31.40 -12.89
CA VAL A 230 32.20 -31.85 -13.78
C VAL A 230 31.72 -32.93 -14.76
N GLU A 231 30.88 -33.86 -14.31
CA GLU A 231 30.29 -34.91 -15.14
C GLU A 231 29.46 -34.34 -16.30
N ALA A 232 28.76 -33.23 -16.08
CA ALA A 232 28.00 -32.54 -17.12
C ALA A 232 28.91 -31.76 -18.08
N VAL A 233 30.03 -31.21 -17.57
CA VAL A 233 31.00 -30.42 -18.35
C VAL A 233 31.83 -31.31 -19.28
N GLU A 234 32.21 -32.49 -18.82
CA GLU A 234 33.06 -33.44 -19.57
C GLU A 234 32.25 -34.40 -20.45
N CYS A 235 30.92 -34.31 -20.41
CA CYS A 235 30.03 -35.19 -21.16
C CYS A 235 30.08 -34.89 -22.67
N ASN A 236 30.37 -35.92 -23.46
CA ASN A 236 30.31 -35.89 -24.93
C ASN A 236 29.13 -36.69 -25.51
N ASP A 237 28.19 -37.12 -24.67
CA ASP A 237 26.99 -37.87 -25.09
C ASP A 237 25.84 -36.93 -25.47
N PHE A 238 25.26 -37.18 -26.65
CA PHE A 238 24.12 -36.45 -27.20
C PHE A 238 22.79 -36.79 -26.50
N GLN A 239 22.69 -37.92 -25.80
CA GLN A 239 21.49 -38.34 -25.05
C GLN A 239 21.62 -38.19 -23.52
N CYS A 240 22.60 -37.40 -23.04
CA CYS A 240 22.85 -37.28 -21.62
C CYS A 240 21.72 -36.62 -20.81
N MET A 241 21.60 -36.99 -19.53
CA MET A 241 20.58 -36.49 -18.60
C MET A 241 21.16 -35.54 -17.55
N HIS A 242 21.84 -34.47 -17.97
CA HIS A 242 22.46 -33.51 -17.06
C HIS A 242 21.63 -32.24 -16.79
N ALA A 243 20.44 -32.12 -17.36
CA ALA A 243 19.62 -30.90 -17.28
C ALA A 243 19.33 -30.45 -15.83
N ALA A 244 19.12 -31.40 -14.91
CA ALA A 244 18.89 -31.11 -13.50
C ALA A 244 20.15 -30.53 -12.83
N ALA A 245 21.31 -31.17 -13.00
CA ALA A 245 22.59 -30.72 -12.43
C ALA A 245 23.02 -29.34 -12.97
N ILE A 246 22.82 -29.09 -14.27
CA ILE A 246 23.09 -27.78 -14.88
C ILE A 246 22.15 -26.71 -14.31
N SER A 247 20.87 -27.05 -14.14
CA SER A 247 19.89 -26.12 -13.56
C SER A 247 20.20 -25.82 -12.10
N GLU A 248 20.66 -26.81 -11.33
CA GLU A 248 21.09 -26.64 -9.95
C GLU A 248 22.31 -25.73 -9.84
N TYR A 249 23.37 -26.01 -10.60
CA TYR A 249 24.56 -25.17 -10.68
C TYR A 249 24.22 -23.72 -11.07
N TYR A 250 23.38 -23.52 -12.08
CA TYR A 250 22.90 -22.19 -12.47
C TYR A 250 22.20 -21.47 -11.32
N ASN A 251 21.29 -22.16 -10.61
CA ASN A 251 20.56 -21.58 -9.49
C ASN A 251 21.49 -21.22 -8.33
N GLU A 252 22.51 -22.02 -8.06
CA GLU A 252 23.53 -21.73 -7.03
C GLU A 252 24.34 -20.49 -7.38
N VAL A 253 24.84 -20.39 -8.62
CA VAL A 253 25.55 -19.20 -9.11
C VAL A 253 24.68 -17.95 -9.01
N MET A 254 23.42 -18.05 -9.43
CA MET A 254 22.47 -16.94 -9.34
C MET A 254 22.18 -16.54 -7.88
N ASN A 255 22.04 -17.51 -6.98
CA ASN A 255 21.86 -17.25 -5.56
C ASN A 255 23.08 -16.57 -4.94
N VAL A 256 24.29 -16.97 -5.32
CA VAL A 256 25.54 -16.32 -4.89
C VAL A 256 25.56 -14.86 -5.31
N ILE A 257 25.24 -14.57 -6.58
CA ILE A 257 25.22 -13.20 -7.11
C ILE A 257 24.18 -12.35 -6.37
N GLN A 258 22.96 -12.87 -6.23
CA GLN A 258 21.86 -12.14 -5.57
C GLN A 258 22.15 -11.87 -4.10
N THR A 259 22.63 -12.87 -3.36
CA THR A 259 22.88 -12.74 -1.92
C THR A 259 24.05 -11.79 -1.64
N SER A 260 25.13 -11.91 -2.42
CA SER A 260 26.28 -10.99 -2.31
C SER A 260 25.84 -9.55 -2.57
N ALA A 261 25.01 -9.32 -3.60
CA ALA A 261 24.50 -8.00 -3.90
C ALA A 261 23.62 -7.42 -2.78
N LYS A 262 22.77 -8.25 -2.14
CA LYS A 262 21.93 -7.83 -0.99
C LYS A 262 22.77 -7.39 0.22
N GLU A 263 23.90 -8.03 0.46
CA GLU A 263 24.74 -7.76 1.63
C GLU A 263 25.65 -6.54 1.45
N THR A 264 26.05 -6.23 0.21
CA THR A 264 27.08 -5.21 -0.06
C THR A 264 26.54 -3.96 -0.76
N ILE A 265 25.41 -4.04 -1.46
CA ILE A 265 24.86 -2.93 -2.25
C ILE A 265 23.76 -2.20 -1.47
N PRO A 266 23.80 -0.86 -1.39
CA PRO A 266 22.79 -0.09 -0.68
C PRO A 266 21.38 -0.33 -1.24
N MET A 267 20.41 -0.48 -0.35
CA MET A 267 19.01 -0.61 -0.73
C MET A 267 18.41 0.74 -1.14
N ARG A 268 17.52 0.72 -2.12
CA ARG A 268 16.75 1.91 -2.49
C ARG A 268 15.75 2.22 -1.37
N LYS A 269 15.95 3.34 -0.67
CA LYS A 269 14.96 3.86 0.28
C LYS A 269 13.66 4.17 -0.45
N GLN A 270 12.52 3.73 0.10
CA GLN A 270 11.21 4.18 -0.38
C GLN A 270 11.15 5.71 -0.29
N LYS A 271 10.52 6.34 -1.29
CA LYS A 271 10.32 7.79 -1.25
C LYS A 271 9.33 8.11 -0.14
N SER A 272 9.75 8.91 0.84
CA SER A 272 8.86 9.42 1.88
C SER A 272 7.81 10.35 1.28
N LYS A 273 6.63 10.36 1.91
CA LYS A 273 5.53 11.26 1.54
C LYS A 273 5.96 12.74 1.67
N ALA A 274 5.36 13.63 0.88
CA ALA A 274 5.64 15.06 0.98
C ALA A 274 5.31 15.57 2.40
N GLY A 275 6.13 16.46 2.95
CA GLY A 275 5.95 16.96 4.33
C GLY A 275 6.26 15.98 5.45
N TRP A 276 6.62 14.72 5.16
CA TRP A 276 6.86 13.71 6.21
C TRP A 276 8.04 14.09 7.13
N ASN A 277 9.18 14.47 6.55
CA ASN A 277 10.36 14.80 7.34
C ASN A 277 10.17 16.07 8.19
N GLU A 278 9.47 17.08 7.64
CA GLU A 278 9.24 18.36 8.35
C GLU A 278 8.19 18.23 9.45
N HIS A 279 7.09 17.53 9.17
CA HIS A 279 5.91 17.54 10.03
C HIS A 279 5.74 16.30 10.89
N VAL A 280 6.32 15.15 10.50
CA VAL A 280 6.09 13.85 11.17
C VAL A 280 7.32 13.38 11.94
N GLU A 281 8.51 13.50 11.36
CA GLU A 281 9.76 12.96 11.95
C GLU A 281 10.05 13.47 13.37
N PRO A 282 9.92 14.78 13.69
CA PRO A 282 10.20 15.28 15.04
C PRO A 282 9.27 14.68 16.12
N PHE A 283 8.03 14.33 15.74
CA PHE A 283 7.09 13.69 16.65
C PHE A 283 7.32 12.18 16.73
N ARG A 284 7.74 11.56 15.61
CA ARG A 284 8.14 10.16 15.55
C ARG A 284 9.31 9.88 16.49
N GLU A 285 10.39 10.65 16.40
CA GLU A 285 11.57 10.49 17.26
C GLU A 285 11.20 10.55 18.75
N LYS A 286 10.33 11.50 19.14
CA LYS A 286 9.82 11.61 20.52
C LYS A 286 8.96 10.43 20.93
N SER A 287 8.09 9.94 20.04
CA SER A 287 7.26 8.76 20.29
C SER A 287 8.11 7.50 20.47
N LEU A 288 9.09 7.28 19.59
CA LEU A 288 10.04 6.17 19.68
C LEU A 288 10.86 6.20 20.97
N PHE A 289 11.34 7.39 21.37
CA PHE A 289 12.08 7.58 22.62
C PHE A 289 11.24 7.16 23.84
N TRP A 290 10.02 7.67 23.97
CA TRP A 290 9.17 7.34 25.12
C TRP A 290 8.64 5.91 25.08
N ASN A 291 8.47 5.32 23.90
CA ASN A 291 8.17 3.89 23.78
C ASN A 291 9.34 3.04 24.27
N THR A 292 10.58 3.39 23.90
CA THR A 292 11.79 2.72 24.38
C THR A 292 11.90 2.82 25.91
N MET A 293 11.62 4.00 26.47
CA MET A 293 11.62 4.19 27.92
C MET A 293 10.54 3.37 28.63
N TRP A 294 9.34 3.30 28.05
CA TRP A 294 8.27 2.45 28.56
C TRP A 294 8.64 0.96 28.54
N VAL A 295 9.29 0.47 27.49
CA VAL A 295 9.80 -0.91 27.42
C VAL A 295 10.87 -1.16 28.48
N GLN A 296 11.80 -0.23 28.68
CA GLN A 296 12.87 -0.35 29.69
C GLN A 296 12.35 -0.33 31.12
N CYS A 297 11.17 0.24 31.36
CA CYS A 297 10.51 0.20 32.67
C CYS A 297 9.60 -1.02 32.87
N ASP A 298 9.80 -2.10 32.11
CA ASP A 298 8.96 -3.30 32.13
C ASP A 298 7.49 -3.05 31.76
N ARG A 299 7.27 -2.11 30.84
CA ARG A 299 5.96 -1.84 30.22
C ARG A 299 4.88 -1.52 31.27
N PRO A 300 5.11 -0.50 32.13
CA PRO A 300 4.18 -0.18 33.20
C PRO A 300 2.81 0.22 32.62
N ARG A 301 1.75 -0.36 33.18
CA ARG A 301 0.36 -0.13 32.72
C ARG A 301 -0.25 1.20 33.19
N GLN A 302 0.43 1.86 34.13
CA GLN A 302 0.00 3.13 34.71
C GLN A 302 1.22 3.95 35.16
N GLY A 303 0.98 5.22 35.53
CA GLY A 303 2.03 6.12 36.00
C GLY A 303 2.60 7.04 34.91
N TRP A 304 3.65 7.78 35.27
CA TRP A 304 4.19 8.87 34.46
C TRP A 304 4.72 8.43 33.10
N VAL A 305 5.51 7.36 33.06
CA VAL A 305 6.10 6.83 31.82
C VAL A 305 5.01 6.38 30.85
N HIS A 306 3.97 5.69 31.33
CA HIS A 306 2.81 5.31 30.52
C HIS A 306 2.11 6.53 29.93
N ARG A 307 1.82 7.56 30.75
CA ARG A 307 1.16 8.80 30.27
C ARG A 307 1.98 9.53 29.20
N LEU A 308 3.29 9.63 29.39
CA LEU A 308 4.18 10.28 28.44
C LEU A 308 4.26 9.51 27.11
N ARG A 309 4.33 8.17 27.18
CA ARG A 309 4.26 7.29 26.00
C ARG A 309 2.95 7.49 25.23
N THR A 310 1.80 7.45 25.91
CA THR A 310 0.50 7.65 25.26
C THR A 310 0.39 9.06 24.65
N ASN A 311 0.77 10.11 25.40
CA ASN A 311 0.69 11.49 24.89
C ASN A 311 1.57 11.72 23.65
N THR A 312 2.80 11.23 23.68
CA THR A 312 3.73 11.38 22.55
C THR A 312 3.28 10.58 21.34
N LYS A 313 2.76 9.35 21.54
CA LYS A 313 2.10 8.55 20.49
C LYS A 313 0.93 9.34 19.88
N SER A 314 -0.01 9.87 20.68
CA SER A 314 -1.16 10.62 20.15
C SER A 314 -0.76 11.87 19.35
N ARG A 315 0.29 12.60 19.77
CA ARG A 315 0.80 13.77 19.04
C ARG A 315 1.43 13.36 17.71
N TYR A 316 2.20 12.29 17.71
CA TYR A 316 2.74 11.68 16.49
C TYR A 316 1.61 11.26 15.54
N MET A 317 0.59 10.55 16.02
CA MET A 317 -0.57 10.16 15.20
C MET A 317 -1.33 11.35 14.62
N ARG A 318 -1.40 12.46 15.36
CA ARG A 318 -2.03 13.70 14.85
C ARG A 318 -1.24 14.28 13.67
N ALA A 319 0.08 14.30 13.76
CA ALA A 319 0.95 14.78 12.69
C ALA A 319 0.85 13.91 11.43
N VAL A 320 0.85 12.58 11.60
CA VAL A 320 0.70 11.60 10.50
C VAL A 320 -0.64 11.82 9.79
N ARG A 321 -1.75 11.85 10.53
CA ARG A 321 -3.09 12.08 9.97
C ARG A 321 -3.17 13.41 9.22
N TRP A 322 -2.52 14.45 9.73
CA TRP A 322 -2.47 15.74 9.06
C TRP A 322 -1.71 15.68 7.74
N VAL A 323 -0.52 15.08 7.69
CA VAL A 323 0.25 14.94 6.43
C VAL A 323 -0.52 14.11 5.41
N LEU A 324 -1.14 13.00 5.84
CA LEU A 324 -1.93 12.15 4.94
C LEU A 324 -3.13 12.89 4.34
N ARG A 325 -3.86 13.67 5.15
CA ARG A 325 -5.00 14.48 4.69
C ARG A 325 -4.60 15.63 3.77
N ASN A 326 -3.40 16.17 3.95
CA ASN A 326 -2.90 17.31 3.18
C ASN A 326 -1.88 16.90 2.11
N GLN A 327 -1.81 15.61 1.76
CA GLN A 327 -0.74 15.08 0.91
C GLN A 327 -0.70 15.75 -0.46
N ASP A 328 -1.85 15.98 -1.09
CA ASP A 328 -1.92 16.62 -2.41
C ASP A 328 -1.46 18.07 -2.34
N LYS A 329 -1.88 18.79 -1.29
CA LYS A 329 -1.45 20.16 -1.03
C LYS A 329 0.05 20.24 -0.79
N LEU A 330 0.60 19.40 0.09
CA LEU A 330 2.02 19.33 0.40
C LEU A 330 2.86 18.93 -0.82
N ALA A 331 2.34 18.03 -1.67
CA ALA A 331 2.98 17.67 -2.92
C ALA A 331 3.00 18.83 -3.92
N ALA A 332 1.89 19.58 -4.03
CA ALA A 332 1.78 20.75 -4.89
C ALA A 332 2.66 21.90 -4.42
N GLU A 333 2.68 22.20 -3.11
CA GLU A 333 3.55 23.22 -2.51
C GLU A 333 5.03 22.88 -2.75
N ARG A 334 5.42 21.63 -2.52
CA ARG A 334 6.79 21.17 -2.77
C ARG A 334 7.16 21.21 -4.26
N MET A 335 6.21 21.00 -5.16
CA MET A 335 6.42 21.18 -6.59
C MET A 335 6.61 22.66 -6.93
N ALA A 336 5.76 23.53 -6.39
CA ALA A 336 5.82 24.97 -6.60
C ALA A 336 7.15 25.56 -6.10
N GLU A 337 7.61 25.16 -4.91
CA GLU A 337 8.92 25.56 -4.37
C GLU A 337 10.08 25.12 -5.27
N LYS A 338 10.06 23.89 -5.79
CA LYS A 338 11.10 23.41 -6.70
C LYS A 338 11.13 24.17 -8.02
N LEU A 339 9.97 24.47 -8.59
CA LEU A 339 9.87 25.27 -9.82
C LEU A 339 10.31 26.71 -9.59
N LYS A 340 10.00 27.30 -8.43
CA LYS A 340 10.46 28.62 -8.03
C LYS A 340 11.99 28.69 -7.89
N ASN A 341 12.60 27.63 -7.36
CA ASN A 341 14.03 27.61 -7.02
C ASN A 341 14.92 27.08 -8.17
N GLU A 342 14.36 26.41 -9.18
CA GLU A 342 15.13 25.84 -10.29
C GLU A 342 14.54 26.30 -11.66
N PRO A 343 15.07 27.38 -12.26
CA PRO A 343 14.50 28.00 -13.46
C PRO A 343 14.59 27.15 -14.75
N ASN A 344 15.43 26.11 -14.76
CA ASN A 344 15.59 25.18 -15.88
C ASN A 344 14.74 23.90 -15.77
N ARG A 345 13.88 23.77 -14.74
CA ARG A 345 12.96 22.62 -14.65
C ARG A 345 11.78 22.80 -15.60
N ASP A 346 11.55 21.80 -16.44
CA ASP A 346 10.35 21.73 -17.25
C ASP A 346 9.13 21.42 -16.36
N PHE A 347 8.23 22.39 -16.26
CA PHE A 347 6.94 22.30 -15.58
C PHE A 347 6.16 21.04 -15.99
N TRP A 348 6.10 20.75 -17.29
CA TRP A 348 5.30 19.62 -17.81
C TRP A 348 5.88 18.27 -17.38
N SER A 349 7.20 18.16 -17.25
CA SER A 349 7.84 16.97 -16.71
C SER A 349 7.45 16.69 -15.25
N GLU A 350 7.24 17.70 -14.42
CA GLU A 350 6.85 17.54 -13.00
C GLU A 350 5.34 17.27 -12.88
N VAL A 351 4.51 17.94 -13.66
CA VAL A 351 3.06 17.67 -13.72
C VAL A 351 2.78 16.25 -14.18
N ARG A 352 3.55 15.75 -15.17
CA ARG A 352 3.43 14.37 -15.68
C ARG A 352 3.84 13.31 -14.65
N LYS A 353 4.61 13.66 -13.61
CA LYS A 353 4.96 12.75 -12.50
C LYS A 353 3.86 12.64 -11.45
N VAL A 354 3.00 13.66 -11.33
CA VAL A 354 1.88 13.70 -10.38
C VAL A 354 0.62 13.10 -10.98
N ARG A 355 0.38 13.29 -12.27
CA ARG A 355 -0.66 12.53 -12.98
C ARG A 355 -0.24 11.07 -13.07
N SER A 356 -1.09 10.18 -12.56
CA SER A 356 -0.92 8.73 -12.74
C SER A 356 -0.86 8.41 -14.23
N LYS A 357 -0.03 7.43 -14.61
CA LYS A 357 -0.12 6.82 -15.94
C LYS A 357 -1.39 5.97 -15.97
N THR A 358 -2.55 6.59 -16.15
CA THR A 358 -3.75 5.87 -16.55
C THR A 358 -3.55 5.43 -17.99
N ASN A 359 -2.94 4.26 -18.18
CA ASN A 359 -2.92 3.56 -19.48
C ASN A 359 -4.28 2.92 -19.79
N THR A 360 -5.34 3.30 -19.07
CA THR A 360 -6.70 2.88 -19.38
C THR A 360 -7.32 3.95 -20.25
N ASN A 361 -7.40 3.67 -21.54
CA ASN A 361 -8.29 4.41 -22.42
C ASN A 361 -9.71 4.31 -21.83
N PRO A 362 -10.44 5.42 -21.68
CA PRO A 362 -11.84 5.36 -21.26
C PRO A 362 -12.60 4.49 -22.27
N THR A 363 -13.23 3.41 -21.79
CA THR A 363 -14.01 2.47 -22.61
C THR A 363 -15.33 3.07 -23.09
N THR A 364 -15.68 4.26 -22.60
CA THR A 364 -16.92 4.96 -22.95
C THR A 364 -16.73 6.47 -22.90
N ILE A 365 -17.08 7.18 -23.99
CA ILE A 365 -17.10 8.65 -24.06
C ILE A 365 -18.41 9.06 -24.74
N ASP A 366 -19.19 9.95 -24.12
CA ASP A 366 -20.49 10.45 -24.64
C ASP A 366 -21.42 9.35 -25.18
N SER A 367 -21.48 8.22 -24.47
CA SER A 367 -22.26 7.01 -24.81
C SER A 367 -21.70 6.14 -25.96
N ALA A 368 -20.60 6.52 -26.60
CA ALA A 368 -19.87 5.66 -27.55
C ALA A 368 -19.01 4.64 -26.79
N GLN A 369 -19.07 3.37 -27.15
CA GLN A 369 -18.38 2.29 -26.43
C GLN A 369 -17.34 1.58 -27.31
N GLY A 370 -16.12 1.49 -26.81
CA GLY A 370 -15.00 0.86 -27.52
C GLY A 370 -14.28 1.77 -28.51
N ASP A 371 -13.07 1.36 -28.86
CA ASP A 371 -12.09 2.22 -29.53
C ASP A 371 -12.57 2.76 -30.89
N ILE A 372 -13.29 1.94 -31.66
CA ILE A 372 -13.78 2.32 -33.01
C ILE A 372 -14.85 3.40 -32.92
N GLU A 373 -15.84 3.24 -32.04
CA GLU A 373 -16.93 4.21 -31.90
C GLU A 373 -16.43 5.53 -31.33
N ILE A 374 -15.49 5.46 -30.37
CA ILE A 374 -14.85 6.65 -29.79
C ILE A 374 -14.00 7.37 -30.85
N CYS A 375 -13.23 6.65 -31.68
CA CYS A 375 -12.50 7.24 -32.79
C CYS A 375 -13.42 7.95 -33.79
N ASN A 376 -14.54 7.33 -34.15
CA ASN A 376 -15.52 7.93 -35.06
C ASN A 376 -16.20 9.16 -34.45
N LEU A 377 -16.50 9.14 -33.15
CA LEU A 377 -17.04 10.28 -32.42
C LEU A 377 -16.07 11.47 -32.46
N PHE A 378 -14.78 11.25 -32.19
CA PHE A 378 -13.77 12.30 -32.28
C PHE A 378 -13.61 12.80 -33.72
N ALA A 379 -13.53 11.90 -34.71
CA ALA A 379 -13.43 12.28 -36.12
C ALA A 379 -14.58 13.20 -36.52
N LYS A 380 -15.82 12.86 -36.13
CA LYS A 380 -17.00 13.68 -36.39
C LYS A 380 -16.94 15.04 -35.70
N LYS A 381 -16.61 15.09 -34.40
CA LYS A 381 -16.48 16.37 -33.68
C LYS A 381 -15.40 17.27 -34.28
N TYR A 382 -14.27 16.69 -34.68
CA TYR A 382 -13.21 17.43 -35.34
C TYR A 382 -13.63 17.91 -36.72
N ASP A 383 -14.32 17.09 -37.52
CA ASP A 383 -14.85 17.50 -38.82
C ASP A 383 -15.89 18.63 -38.68
N GLU A 384 -16.81 18.52 -37.72
CA GLU A 384 -17.78 19.58 -37.42
C GLU A 384 -17.09 20.86 -36.98
N LEU A 385 -16.12 20.81 -36.08
CA LEU A 385 -15.34 21.99 -35.64
C LEU A 385 -14.55 22.60 -36.80
N TYR A 386 -13.86 21.77 -37.58
CA TYR A 386 -13.02 22.20 -38.69
C TYR A 386 -13.84 22.86 -39.80
N ASN A 387 -15.08 22.41 -39.98
CA ASN A 387 -16.02 22.95 -40.96
C ASN A 387 -17.09 23.89 -40.35
N SER A 388 -17.00 24.23 -39.06
CA SER A 388 -17.99 25.05 -38.36
C SER A 388 -18.01 26.53 -38.77
N VAL A 389 -16.99 26.96 -39.52
CA VAL A 389 -16.86 28.31 -40.02
C VAL A 389 -16.86 28.25 -41.55
N SER A 390 -17.77 29.01 -42.18
CA SER A 390 -17.82 29.11 -43.62
C SER A 390 -16.50 29.73 -44.12
N TYR A 391 -15.83 29.06 -45.06
CA TYR A 391 -14.74 29.64 -45.85
C TYR A 391 -15.31 30.41 -47.06
N ASP A 392 -16.49 31.03 -46.93
CA ASP A 392 -16.93 31.97 -47.95
C ASP A 392 -16.00 33.18 -47.90
N SER A 393 -15.12 33.27 -48.89
CA SER A 393 -14.23 34.40 -49.13
C SER A 393 -14.94 35.76 -49.07
N ARG A 394 -16.25 35.82 -49.36
CA ARG A 394 -17.05 37.05 -49.21
C ARG A 394 -17.35 37.36 -47.75
N ASP A 395 -17.72 36.38 -46.94
CA ASP A 395 -17.99 36.58 -45.51
C ASP A 395 -16.71 37.00 -44.78
N MET A 396 -15.59 36.32 -45.07
CA MET A 396 -14.28 36.67 -44.50
C MET A 396 -13.84 38.09 -44.89
N ASN A 397 -14.03 38.50 -46.14
CA ASN A 397 -13.73 39.88 -46.57
C ASN A 397 -14.69 40.90 -45.94
N THR A 398 -15.95 40.54 -45.73
CA THR A 398 -16.93 41.41 -45.07
C THR A 398 -16.57 41.63 -43.59
N THR A 399 -16.20 40.55 -42.88
CA THR A 399 -15.72 40.65 -41.49
C THR A 399 -14.42 41.44 -41.41
N MET A 400 -13.51 41.27 -42.36
CA MET A 400 -12.25 42.02 -42.39
C MET A 400 -12.49 43.52 -42.67
N GLN A 401 -13.43 43.86 -43.55
CA GLN A 401 -13.86 45.24 -43.79
C GLN A 401 -14.53 45.85 -42.55
N GLN A 402 -15.37 45.10 -41.84
CA GLN A 402 -15.98 45.57 -40.60
C GLN A 402 -14.93 45.87 -39.50
N ILE A 403 -13.90 45.04 -39.37
CA ILE A 403 -12.80 45.27 -38.43
C ILE A 403 -11.97 46.50 -38.83
N ASP A 404 -11.71 46.68 -40.13
CA ASP A 404 -11.00 47.87 -40.64
C ASP A 404 -11.82 49.15 -40.46
N ASP A 405 -13.14 49.09 -40.62
CA ASP A 405 -14.04 50.23 -40.42
C ASP A 405 -14.18 50.57 -38.93
N ASP A 406 -14.34 49.58 -38.05
CA ASP A 406 -14.40 49.77 -36.59
C ASP A 406 -13.08 50.34 -36.05
N SER A 407 -11.94 49.82 -36.51
CA SER A 407 -10.63 50.34 -36.11
C SER A 407 -10.39 51.78 -36.58
N ARG A 408 -10.90 52.16 -37.76
CA ARG A 408 -10.87 53.55 -38.25
C ARG A 408 -11.78 54.47 -37.43
N MET A 409 -12.99 54.04 -37.10
CA MET A 409 -13.91 54.82 -36.26
C MET A 409 -13.33 55.07 -34.87
N GLN A 410 -12.72 54.04 -34.26
CA GLN A 410 -12.14 54.14 -32.92
C GLN A 410 -10.85 54.97 -32.89
N CYS A 411 -10.11 55.02 -34.00
CA CYS A 411 -8.97 55.94 -34.15
C CYS A 411 -9.41 57.40 -34.37
N GLN A 412 -10.56 57.64 -35.02
CA GLN A 412 -11.11 58.99 -35.20
C GLN A 412 -11.69 59.55 -33.89
N GLU A 413 -12.41 58.74 -33.09
CA GLU A 413 -12.90 59.19 -31.77
C GLU A 413 -11.75 59.59 -30.82
N ASN A 414 -10.62 58.86 -30.87
CA ASN A 414 -9.45 59.17 -30.05
C ASN A 414 -8.66 60.42 -30.51
N ALA A 415 -8.81 60.85 -31.76
CA ALA A 415 -8.16 62.07 -32.27
C ALA A 415 -8.94 63.36 -31.93
N TYR A 416 -10.24 63.28 -31.68
CA TYR A 416 -11.09 64.41 -31.28
C TYR A 416 -11.22 64.60 -29.75
N ALA A 417 -10.65 63.69 -28.95
CA ALA A 417 -10.76 63.69 -27.47
C ALA A 417 -9.52 64.27 -26.74
N MET A 418 -8.68 65.08 -27.38
CA MET A 418 -7.61 65.83 -26.70
C MET A 418 -8.04 67.30 -26.44
N PRO A 419 -8.36 67.69 -25.19
CA PRO A 419 -8.46 69.10 -24.85
C PRO A 419 -7.04 69.67 -24.72
N ILE A 420 -6.74 70.68 -25.52
CA ILE A 420 -5.67 71.63 -25.23
C ILE A 420 -6.13 72.43 -24.01
N THR A 421 -5.48 72.26 -22.85
CA THR A 421 -5.58 73.24 -21.75
C THR A 421 -4.23 73.88 -21.45
N PRO A 422 -4.17 75.22 -21.36
CA PRO A 422 -2.97 75.95 -20.99
C PRO A 422 -2.90 76.09 -19.46
N TYR A 423 -1.68 76.03 -18.91
CA TYR A 423 -1.28 76.30 -17.51
C TYR A 423 -1.57 75.23 -16.43
N GLY A 424 -0.49 74.88 -15.69
CA GLY A 424 -0.53 74.86 -14.21
C GLY A 424 -0.54 73.50 -13.49
N HIS A 425 0.66 72.97 -13.21
CA HIS A 425 1.12 72.22 -12.02
C HIS A 425 0.16 71.52 -11.02
N GLN A 426 0.55 70.26 -10.70
CA GLN A 426 0.65 69.60 -9.38
C GLN A 426 -0.64 69.40 -8.56
N THR A 427 -0.88 68.42 -7.69
CA THR A 427 -0.14 67.38 -6.91
C THR A 427 -1.25 66.50 -6.28
N PHE A 428 -1.06 65.25 -5.82
CA PHE A 428 -0.68 64.82 -4.46
C PHE A 428 -0.83 63.28 -4.46
N ASN A 429 0.16 62.45 -4.12
CA ASN A 429 0.78 62.14 -2.82
C ASN A 429 -0.02 61.15 -1.94
N THR A 430 0.68 60.10 -1.46
CA THR A 430 0.57 59.32 -0.18
C THR A 430 0.83 57.82 -0.42
N GLN A 431 2.05 57.30 -0.22
CA GLN A 431 2.73 56.85 1.02
C GLN A 431 2.10 55.64 1.76
N CYS A 432 2.91 54.56 1.86
CA CYS A 432 2.76 53.39 2.74
C CYS A 432 2.88 53.77 4.23
N PRO A 433 2.57 52.86 5.19
CA PRO A 433 3.63 51.97 5.69
C PRO A 433 3.22 50.57 6.22
N ASN A 434 4.24 49.70 6.23
CA ASN A 434 4.54 48.48 7.02
C ASN A 434 3.64 47.24 6.96
#